data_AF-A0A830E4X3-F1
#
_entry.id   AF-A0A830E4X3-F1
#
_cell.length_a   1.000
_cell.length_b   1.000
_cell.length_c   1.000
_cell.angle_alpha   90.00
_cell.angle_beta   90.00
_cell.angle_gamma   90.00
#
_symmetry.space_group_name_H-M   'P 1'
#
loop_
_entity.id
_entity.type
_entity.pdbx_description
1 polymer ?
#
loop_
_entity_poly.entity_id
_entity_poly.type
_entity_poly.pdbx_seq_one_letter_code
_entity_poly.pdbx_strand_id
1 'polypeptide(L)'
;MTDVTPATGAAEEAVRVLRDDHERLLTVVGQCAIAVAAEWDGDSVTDRERVVPPFRRALDGSGALSRLPRALADAVTATGRPMAAPPVAAPPYVVVTGEGVVLRANLGDGRLVVLLRAFEVVRDGDDGAHRYRRIDGVEIEAEIV
;
A
#
# COMPACT_ATOMS: atom_id res chain seq x y z
N MET A 1 -31.83 2.03 -3.22
CA MET A 1 -31.02 1.54 -4.35
C MET A 1 -29.87 2.53 -4.47
N THR A 2 -28.88 2.38 -3.60
CA THR A 2 -27.80 3.35 -3.42
C THR A 2 -26.81 3.20 -4.55
N ASP A 3 -26.43 4.32 -5.14
CA ASP A 3 -25.51 4.42 -6.26
C ASP A 3 -24.10 3.97 -5.82
N VAL A 4 -23.80 2.67 -5.95
CA VAL A 4 -22.47 2.10 -5.67
C VAL A 4 -21.49 2.41 -6.83
N THR A 5 -22.01 2.79 -7.99
CA THR A 5 -21.28 2.99 -9.25
C THR A 5 -20.19 4.08 -9.24
N PRO A 6 -20.40 5.30 -8.67
CA PRO A 6 -19.40 6.37 -8.76
C PRO A 6 -18.21 6.17 -7.83
N ALA A 7 -18.39 5.52 -6.68
CA ALA A 7 -17.30 5.28 -5.73
C ALA A 7 -16.35 4.19 -6.23
N THR A 8 -16.89 3.11 -6.79
CA THR A 8 -16.09 2.04 -7.40
C THR A 8 -15.30 2.55 -8.59
N GLY A 9 -15.92 3.33 -9.49
CA GLY A 9 -15.22 3.91 -10.65
C GLY A 9 -14.07 4.86 -10.27
N ALA A 10 -14.24 5.66 -9.20
CA ALA A 10 -13.18 6.53 -8.71
C ALA A 10 -12.01 5.76 -8.06
N ALA A 11 -12.29 4.66 -7.35
CA ALA A 11 -11.26 3.79 -6.80
C ALA A 11 -10.49 3.05 -7.91
N GLU A 12 -11.19 2.55 -8.94
CA GLU A 12 -10.59 1.92 -10.12
C GLU A 12 -9.66 2.90 -10.88
N GLU A 13 -10.08 4.15 -11.01
CA GLU A 13 -9.28 5.21 -11.64
C GLU A 13 -7.99 5.51 -10.86
N ALA A 14 -8.08 5.56 -9.52
CA ALA A 14 -6.91 5.67 -8.66
C ALA A 14 -5.94 4.49 -8.83
N VAL A 15 -6.47 3.25 -8.92
CA VAL A 15 -5.65 2.05 -9.19
C VAL A 15 -4.97 2.15 -10.56
N ARG A 16 -5.70 2.57 -11.60
CA ARG A 16 -5.15 2.71 -12.95
C ARG A 16 -3.96 3.68 -12.96
N VAL A 17 -4.11 4.88 -12.40
CA VAL A 17 -3.02 5.87 -12.34
C VAL A 17 -1.81 5.33 -11.57
N LEU A 18 -2.02 4.61 -10.46
CA LEU A 18 -0.91 4.01 -9.72
C LEU A 18 -0.17 2.94 -10.54
N ARG A 19 -0.89 2.12 -11.31
CA ARG A 19 -0.28 1.09 -12.16
C ARG A 19 0.47 1.70 -13.33
N ASP A 20 -0.17 2.62 -14.04
CA ASP A 20 0.32 3.12 -15.33
C ASP A 20 1.42 4.19 -15.14
N ASP A 21 1.20 5.15 -14.23
CA ASP A 21 2.11 6.29 -14.08
C ASP A 21 3.21 6.05 -13.03
N HIS A 22 2.98 5.11 -12.11
CA HIS A 22 3.87 4.82 -10.98
C HIS A 22 4.44 3.39 -10.97
N GLU A 23 4.44 2.69 -12.11
CA GLU A 23 4.98 1.32 -12.27
C GLU A 23 6.38 1.17 -11.68
N ARG A 24 7.27 2.13 -11.94
CA ARG A 24 8.65 2.09 -11.44
C ARG A 24 8.70 2.17 -9.92
N LEU A 25 7.83 2.98 -9.30
CA LEU A 25 7.74 3.06 -7.84
C LEU A 25 7.22 1.75 -7.26
N LEU A 26 6.18 1.16 -7.85
CA LEU A 26 5.63 -0.14 -7.44
C LEU A 26 6.68 -1.26 -7.56
N THR A 27 7.47 -1.24 -8.64
CA THR A 27 8.59 -2.17 -8.81
C THR A 27 9.59 -2.04 -7.66
N VAL A 28 9.97 -0.82 -7.29
CA VAL A 28 10.89 -0.60 -6.15
C VAL A 28 10.29 -1.09 -4.84
N VAL A 29 9.00 -0.85 -4.58
CA VAL A 29 8.29 -1.38 -3.40
C VAL A 29 8.37 -2.91 -3.36
N GLY A 30 8.14 -3.58 -4.49
CA GLY A 30 8.28 -5.03 -4.62
C GLY A 30 9.71 -5.51 -4.38
N GLN A 31 10.72 -4.82 -4.92
CA GLN A 31 12.14 -5.15 -4.66
C GLN A 31 12.52 -5.00 -3.18
N CYS A 32 11.97 -3.99 -2.50
CA CYS A 32 12.15 -3.86 -1.05
C CYS A 32 11.54 -5.04 -0.29
N ALA A 33 10.38 -5.55 -0.71
CA ALA A 33 9.76 -6.72 -0.10
C ALA A 33 10.56 -8.01 -0.37
N ILE A 34 11.12 -8.17 -1.58
CA ILE A 34 12.04 -9.26 -1.92
C ILE A 34 13.27 -9.23 -1.02
N ALA A 35 13.89 -8.06 -0.84
CA ALA A 35 15.06 -7.91 0.02
C ALA A 35 14.77 -8.26 1.48
N VAL A 36 13.58 -7.92 2.00
CA VAL A 36 13.16 -8.32 3.36
C VAL A 36 12.96 -9.83 3.46
N ALA A 37 12.29 -10.44 2.49
CA ALA A 37 12.01 -11.88 2.51
C ALA A 37 13.27 -12.73 2.34
N ALA A 38 14.31 -12.21 1.68
CA ALA A 38 15.60 -12.90 1.52
C ALA A 38 16.32 -13.15 2.87
N GLU A 39 15.97 -12.39 3.92
CA GLU A 39 16.53 -12.53 5.28
C GLU A 39 15.71 -13.50 6.16
N TRP A 40 14.72 -14.17 5.60
CA TRP A 40 13.87 -15.13 6.32
C TRP A 40 14.41 -16.55 6.22
N ASP A 41 14.25 -17.31 7.29
CA ASP A 41 14.58 -18.73 7.34
C ASP A 41 13.41 -19.57 6.76
N GLY A 42 13.12 -19.36 5.47
CA GLY A 42 12.03 -20.00 4.73
C GLY A 42 11.07 -18.99 4.08
N ASP A 43 9.94 -19.50 3.57
CA ASP A 43 9.01 -18.70 2.75
C ASP A 43 8.08 -17.77 3.55
N SER A 44 8.11 -17.84 4.88
CA SER A 44 7.23 -17.04 5.73
C SER A 44 7.79 -16.82 7.13
N VAL A 45 7.31 -15.78 7.81
CA VAL A 45 7.63 -15.48 9.22
C VAL A 45 6.35 -15.25 10.02
N THR A 46 6.34 -15.59 11.30
CA THR A 46 5.21 -15.31 12.21
C THR A 46 5.37 -13.96 12.92
N ASP A 47 6.58 -13.43 12.98
CA ASP A 47 6.90 -12.21 13.71
C ASP A 47 6.79 -10.96 12.81
N ARG A 48 5.91 -10.05 13.19
CA ARG A 48 5.71 -8.76 12.52
C ARG A 48 6.97 -7.89 12.55
N GLU A 49 7.82 -8.02 13.57
CA GLU A 49 9.08 -7.26 13.67
C GLU A 49 10.11 -7.72 12.63
N ARG A 50 9.97 -8.92 12.06
CA ARG A 50 10.75 -9.38 10.89
C ARG A 50 10.24 -8.81 9.56
N VAL A 51 9.12 -8.08 9.56
CA VAL A 51 8.50 -7.52 8.35
C VAL A 51 8.52 -6.00 8.38
N VAL A 52 7.86 -5.37 9.37
CA VAL A 52 7.52 -3.94 9.31
C VAL A 52 8.74 -3.03 9.43
N PRO A 53 9.60 -3.13 10.45
CA PRO A 53 10.79 -2.29 10.52
C PRO A 53 11.78 -2.52 9.37
N PRO A 54 12.12 -3.77 8.97
CA PRO A 54 12.97 -4.01 7.81
C PRO A 54 12.41 -3.42 6.51
N PHE A 55 11.11 -3.63 6.26
CA PHE A 55 10.46 -3.12 5.05
C PHE A 55 10.43 -1.59 5.02
N ARG A 56 10.11 -0.94 6.16
CA ARG A 56 10.19 0.51 6.26
C ARG A 56 11.59 1.03 5.96
N ARG A 57 12.64 0.41 6.51
CA ARG A 57 14.04 0.81 6.25
C ARG A 57 14.42 0.62 4.78
N ALA A 58 14.01 -0.49 4.17
CA ALA A 58 14.27 -0.74 2.75
C ALA A 58 13.57 0.28 1.84
N LEU A 59 12.33 0.64 2.14
CA LEU A 59 11.59 1.69 1.41
C LEU A 59 12.22 3.08 1.59
N ASP A 60 12.75 3.38 2.78
CA ASP A 60 13.45 4.64 3.04
C ASP A 60 14.78 4.70 2.28
N GLY A 61 15.60 3.64 2.38
CA GLY A 61 16.91 3.55 1.73
C GLY A 61 16.85 3.56 0.19
N SER A 62 15.75 3.09 -0.40
CA SER A 62 15.52 3.16 -1.86
C SER A 62 14.93 4.52 -2.32
N GLY A 63 14.52 5.36 -1.37
CA GLY A 63 13.76 6.58 -1.62
C GLY A 63 12.33 6.32 -2.10
N ALA A 64 11.79 5.12 -1.92
CA ALA A 64 10.38 4.86 -2.22
C ALA A 64 9.46 5.65 -1.27
N LEU A 65 9.79 5.69 0.03
CA LEU A 65 8.97 6.41 1.02
C LEU A 65 8.74 7.88 0.66
N SER A 66 9.75 8.58 0.16
CA SER A 66 9.65 9.99 -0.21
C SER A 66 8.86 10.24 -1.50
N ARG A 67 8.67 9.21 -2.33
CA ARG A 67 7.93 9.29 -3.61
C ARG A 67 6.45 8.92 -3.47
N LEU A 68 6.10 8.08 -2.49
CA LEU A 68 4.72 7.66 -2.22
C LEU A 68 3.71 8.81 -2.04
N PRO A 69 4.04 9.96 -1.40
CA PRO A 69 3.11 11.08 -1.31
C PRO A 69 2.70 11.63 -2.69
N ARG A 70 3.64 11.68 -3.64
CA ARG A 70 3.31 12.14 -5.00
C ARG A 70 2.36 11.17 -5.69
N ALA A 71 2.62 9.86 -5.59
CA ALA A 71 1.74 8.83 -6.14
C ALA A 71 0.33 8.90 -5.54
N LEU A 72 0.21 9.14 -4.23
CA LEU A 72 -1.08 9.37 -3.58
C LEU A 72 -1.79 10.64 -4.10
N ALA A 73 -1.06 11.74 -4.30
CA ALA A 73 -1.64 12.98 -4.85
C ALA A 73 -2.17 12.79 -6.27
N ASP A 74 -1.45 12.05 -7.11
CA ASP A 74 -1.87 11.74 -8.48
C ASP A 74 -3.10 10.81 -8.47
N ALA A 75 -3.11 9.77 -7.63
CA ALA A 75 -4.25 8.88 -7.45
C ALA A 75 -5.51 9.63 -6.99
N VAL A 76 -5.39 10.57 -6.04
CA VAL A 76 -6.52 11.41 -5.61
C VAL A 76 -7.01 12.32 -6.72
N THR A 77 -6.10 12.92 -7.49
CA THR A 77 -6.46 13.77 -8.63
C THR A 77 -7.27 12.98 -9.66
N ALA A 78 -6.93 11.72 -9.88
CA ALA A 78 -7.63 10.79 -10.75
C ALA A 78 -9.10 10.55 -10.32
N THR A 79 -9.38 10.59 -9.00
CA THR A 79 -10.76 10.48 -8.49
C THR A 79 -11.65 11.69 -8.82
N GLY A 80 -11.09 12.78 -9.36
CA GLY A 80 -11.79 14.03 -9.63
C GLY A 80 -12.20 14.81 -8.38
N ARG A 81 -11.73 14.38 -7.19
CA ARG A 81 -12.05 15.01 -5.91
C ARG A 81 -10.87 15.85 -5.39
N PRO A 82 -11.16 16.95 -4.68
CA PRO A 82 -10.11 17.82 -4.15
C PRO A 82 -9.38 17.16 -2.99
N MET A 83 -8.06 17.30 -2.97
CA MET A 83 -7.24 16.97 -1.80
C MET A 83 -7.13 18.19 -0.88
N ALA A 84 -7.44 18.01 0.41
CA ALA A 84 -7.44 19.11 1.37
C ALA A 84 -6.02 19.68 1.67
N ALA A 85 -5.00 18.83 1.65
CA ALA A 85 -3.62 19.21 1.90
C ALA A 85 -2.64 18.27 1.18
N PRO A 86 -1.47 18.75 0.73
CA PRO A 86 -0.44 17.90 0.15
C PRO A 86 0.00 16.80 1.14
N PRO A 87 0.11 15.55 0.70
CA PRO A 87 0.48 14.44 1.57
C PRO A 87 1.98 14.48 1.88
N VAL A 88 2.36 13.93 3.02
CA VAL A 88 3.77 13.77 3.44
C VAL A 88 4.11 12.30 3.62
N ALA A 89 5.40 11.95 3.62
CA ALA A 89 5.91 10.58 3.77
C ALA A 89 5.81 10.04 5.21
N ALA A 90 4.66 10.24 5.85
CA ALA A 90 4.40 9.88 7.23
C ALA A 90 2.90 9.68 7.48
N PRO A 91 2.51 9.10 8.63
CA PRO A 91 1.12 9.07 9.04
C PRO A 91 0.51 10.49 9.10
N PRO A 92 -0.77 10.65 8.73
CA PRO A 92 -1.69 9.59 8.36
C PRO A 92 -1.58 9.11 6.90
N TYR A 93 -0.85 9.83 6.04
CA TYR A 93 -0.84 9.62 4.59
C TYR A 93 -0.13 8.36 4.14
N VAL A 94 0.99 8.02 4.78
CA VAL A 94 1.79 6.84 4.45
C VAL A 94 2.05 6.04 5.72
N VAL A 95 1.59 4.78 5.73
CA VAL A 95 1.76 3.87 6.87
C VAL A 95 2.29 2.54 6.37
N VAL A 96 3.45 2.11 6.87
CA VAL A 96 3.99 0.77 6.60
C VAL A 96 3.37 -0.22 7.57
N THR A 97 2.83 -1.32 7.05
CA THR A 97 2.14 -2.38 7.80
C THR A 97 2.78 -3.74 7.49
N GLY A 98 2.30 -4.80 8.15
CA GLY A 98 2.76 -6.16 7.87
C GLY A 98 2.31 -6.70 6.50
N GLU A 99 1.31 -6.09 5.88
CA GLU A 99 0.83 -6.48 4.54
C GLU A 99 1.48 -5.65 3.41
N GLY A 100 2.03 -4.48 3.73
CA GLY A 100 2.57 -3.58 2.71
C GLY A 100 2.56 -2.12 3.14
N VAL A 101 2.21 -1.24 2.21
CA VAL A 101 2.09 0.19 2.48
C VAL A 101 0.66 0.68 2.28
N VAL A 102 0.11 1.30 3.30
CA VAL A 102 -1.22 1.92 3.26
C VAL A 102 -1.07 3.41 2.99
N LEU A 103 -1.68 3.86 1.90
CA LEU A 103 -1.80 5.26 1.51
C LEU A 103 -3.20 5.78 1.83
N ARG A 104 -3.30 6.96 2.44
CA ARG A 104 -4.60 7.52 2.85
C ARG A 104 -4.70 9.01 2.56
N ALA A 105 -5.80 9.42 1.96
CA ALA A 105 -6.10 10.83 1.73
C ALA A 105 -7.59 11.14 1.94
N ASN A 106 -7.88 12.29 2.53
CA ASN A 106 -9.24 12.80 2.63
C ASN A 106 -9.68 13.40 1.28
N LEU A 107 -10.89 13.04 0.85
CA LEU A 107 -11.51 13.45 -0.42
C LEU A 107 -12.70 14.41 -0.22
N GLY A 108 -12.85 14.98 0.98
CA GLY A 108 -14.01 15.79 1.38
C GLY A 108 -15.03 14.97 2.16
N ASP A 109 -15.98 14.37 1.47
CA ASP A 109 -17.08 13.52 1.98
C ASP A 109 -16.69 12.05 2.21
N GLY A 110 -15.43 11.69 1.96
CA GLY A 110 -14.89 10.36 2.20
C GLY A 110 -13.36 10.34 2.22
N ARG A 111 -12.78 9.15 2.20
CA ARG A 111 -11.33 8.93 2.25
C ARG A 111 -10.92 7.87 1.24
N LEU A 112 -9.94 8.20 0.41
CA LEU A 112 -9.24 7.21 -0.39
C LEU A 112 -8.30 6.43 0.54
N VAL A 113 -8.46 5.11 0.56
CA VAL A 113 -7.52 4.18 1.18
C VAL A 113 -6.98 3.27 0.08
N VAL A 114 -5.66 3.23 -0.06
CA VAL A 114 -4.98 2.33 -0.99
C VAL A 114 -4.02 1.44 -0.21
N LEU A 115 -4.10 0.14 -0.41
CA LEU A 115 -3.11 -0.82 0.04
C LEU A 115 -2.23 -1.23 -1.14
N LEU A 116 -0.95 -0.91 -1.03
CA LEU A 116 0.10 -1.50 -1.84
C LEU A 116 0.54 -2.79 -1.13
N ARG A 117 -0.15 -3.90 -1.42
CA ARG A 117 0.09 -5.19 -0.78
C ARG A 117 1.36 -5.81 -1.36
N ALA A 118 2.33 -6.11 -0.51
CA ALA A 118 3.57 -6.81 -0.86
C ALA A 118 3.75 -8.09 -0.04
N PHE A 119 2.95 -8.24 1.02
CA PHE A 119 2.90 -9.41 1.87
C PHE A 119 1.45 -9.81 2.10
N GLU A 120 1.19 -11.12 2.12
CA GLU A 120 -0.06 -11.69 2.57
C GLU A 120 0.05 -12.11 4.05
N VAL A 121 -1.06 -11.99 4.77
CA VAL A 121 -1.21 -12.52 6.13
C VAL A 121 -2.05 -13.79 6.04
N VAL A 122 -1.37 -14.93 6.05
CA VAL A 122 -1.99 -16.25 6.09
C VAL A 122 -2.38 -16.54 7.53
N ARG A 123 -3.64 -16.85 7.78
CA ARG A 123 -4.12 -17.29 9.10
C ARG A 123 -4.17 -18.81 9.12
N ASP A 124 -3.54 -19.42 10.10
CA ASP A 124 -3.51 -20.87 10.26
C ASP A 124 -4.33 -21.29 11.48
N GLY A 125 -5.39 -22.05 11.22
CA GLY A 125 -6.23 -22.65 12.26
C GLY A 125 -7.05 -21.64 13.08
N ASP A 126 -7.79 -22.19 14.05
CA ASP A 126 -8.67 -21.42 14.94
C ASP A 126 -7.93 -20.66 16.06
N ASP A 127 -6.63 -20.96 16.28
CA ASP A 127 -5.83 -20.36 17.36
C ASP A 127 -5.37 -18.92 17.07
N GLY A 128 -5.74 -18.36 15.91
CA GLY A 128 -5.40 -16.99 15.52
C GLY A 128 -3.92 -16.80 15.14
N ALA A 129 -3.17 -17.89 14.98
CA ALA A 129 -1.81 -17.85 14.46
C ALA A 129 -1.82 -17.28 13.04
N HIS A 130 -0.86 -16.40 12.74
CA HIS A 130 -0.70 -15.85 11.41
C HIS A 130 0.76 -15.88 10.97
N ARG A 131 0.95 -16.01 9.66
CA ARG A 131 2.23 -15.98 8.98
C ARG A 131 2.19 -14.91 7.91
N TYR A 132 3.28 -14.17 7.79
CA TYR A 132 3.53 -13.23 6.72
C TYR A 132 4.27 -13.97 5.61
N ARG A 133 3.74 -13.93 4.39
CA ARG A 133 4.41 -14.43 3.19
C ARG A 133 4.53 -13.30 2.18
N ARG A 134 5.66 -13.20 1.48
CA ARG A 134 5.82 -12.25 0.38
C ARG A 134 4.98 -12.70 -0.82
N ILE A 135 4.25 -11.78 -1.45
CA ILE A 135 3.58 -12.04 -2.73
C ILE A 135 4.49 -11.68 -3.92
N ASP A 136 4.17 -12.17 -5.11
CA ASP A 136 4.89 -11.80 -6.32
C ASP A 136 4.45 -10.42 -6.83
N GLY A 137 5.37 -9.46 -6.79
CA GLY A 137 5.12 -8.08 -7.18
C GLY A 137 4.44 -7.26 -6.08
N VAL A 138 3.55 -6.35 -6.49
CA VAL A 138 2.74 -5.52 -5.61
C VAL A 138 1.30 -5.52 -6.14
N GLU A 139 0.37 -5.93 -5.31
CA GLU A 139 -1.06 -5.81 -5.58
C GLU A 139 -1.57 -4.45 -5.08
N ILE A 140 -2.50 -3.86 -5.81
CA ILE A 140 -3.10 -2.57 -5.46
C ILE A 140 -4.57 -2.80 -5.19
N GLU A 141 -4.98 -2.53 -3.96
CA GLU A 141 -6.38 -2.49 -3.54
C GLU A 141 -6.71 -1.04 -3.18
N ALA A 142 -7.81 -0.51 -3.70
CA ALA A 142 -8.26 0.83 -3.38
C ALA A 142 -9.75 0.85 -3.06
N GLU A 143 -10.12 1.68 -2.09
CA GLU A 143 -11.51 1.91 -1.71
C GLU A 143 -11.71 3.37 -1.29
N ILE A 144 -12.97 3.84 -1.43
CA ILE A 144 -13.42 5.11 -0.87
C ILE A 144 -14.33 4.79 0.31
N VAL A 145 -13.90 5.18 1.52
CA VAL A 145 -14.60 4.95 2.80
C VAL A 145 -15.17 6.23 3.39
#